data_AF-A0AAW2K9I1-F1
#
_entry.id   AF-A0AAW2K9I1-F1
#
_cell.length_a   1.000
_cell.length_b   1.000
_cell.length_c   1.000
_cell.angle_alpha   90.00
_cell.angle_beta   90.00
_cell.angle_gamma   90.00
#
_symmetry.space_group_name_H-M   'P 1'
#
loop_
_entity.id
_entity.type
_entity.pdbx_description
1 polymer ?
#
loop_
_entity_poly.entity_id
_entity_poly.type
_entity_poly.pdbx_seq_one_letter_code
_entity_poly.pdbx_strand_id
1 'polypeptide(L)'
;MTSSCLGDTKAWFSIKFSIKELGDASYILDIKIYRDKSRRILGITQASYIKKVLKRFKMENLKRGFFPIRHGVKFSKTQSPKTDEENKKMCDIPCASAVGSIEYVVQCTKPDIAFSLSAMSRYQTCAGEAHSTAVKTILKYLRRTQEMFLVYDSGELVLEGYSDAIF
;
A
#
# COMPACT_ATOMS: atom_id res chain seq x y z
N MET A 1 23.16 -25.57 -3.31
CA MET A 1 22.20 -26.45 -4.01
C MET A 1 21.20 -25.71 -4.91
N THR A 2 21.04 -24.38 -4.82
CA THR A 2 20.02 -23.63 -5.61
C THR A 2 20.50 -23.06 -6.95
N SER A 3 21.81 -22.97 -7.21
CA SER A 3 22.34 -22.34 -8.44
C SER A 3 22.23 -23.23 -9.69
N SER A 4 22.33 -24.56 -9.55
CA SER A 4 22.30 -25.49 -10.69
C SER A 4 20.91 -25.57 -11.34
N CYS A 5 19.86 -25.76 -10.54
CA CYS A 5 18.49 -25.88 -11.02
C CYS A 5 17.98 -24.61 -11.74
N LEU A 6 18.39 -23.42 -11.28
CA LEU A 6 18.06 -22.17 -11.95
C LEU A 6 18.74 -22.06 -13.33
N GLY A 7 19.98 -22.53 -13.43
CA GLY A 7 20.73 -22.57 -14.70
C GLY A 7 20.05 -23.48 -15.73
N ASP A 8 19.66 -24.68 -15.31
CA ASP A 8 19.01 -25.67 -16.19
C ASP A 8 17.64 -25.17 -16.68
N THR A 9 16.84 -24.59 -15.78
CA THR A 9 15.54 -23.99 -16.13
C THR A 9 15.71 -22.84 -17.12
N LYS A 10 16.73 -22.00 -16.91
CA LYS A 10 17.02 -20.86 -17.78
C LYS A 10 17.48 -21.33 -19.17
N ALA A 11 18.32 -22.36 -19.23
CA ALA A 11 18.75 -22.96 -20.49
C ALA A 11 17.57 -23.53 -21.27
N TRP A 12 16.66 -24.25 -20.60
CA TRP A 12 15.45 -24.78 -21.23
C TRP A 12 14.53 -23.66 -21.77
N PHE A 13 14.31 -22.59 -21.01
CA PHE A 13 13.50 -21.47 -21.50
C PHE A 13 14.17 -20.74 -22.67
N SER A 14 15.50 -20.56 -22.65
CA SER A 14 16.23 -19.84 -23.71
C SER A 14 16.19 -20.56 -25.06
N ILE A 15 15.98 -21.88 -25.05
CA ILE A 15 15.76 -22.67 -26.28
C ILE A 15 14.41 -22.33 -26.92
N LYS A 16 13.39 -22.02 -26.11
CA LYS A 16 12.02 -21.76 -26.59
C LYS A 16 11.68 -20.28 -26.74
N PHE A 17 12.35 -19.41 -26.02
CA PHE A 17 12.04 -17.99 -25.95
C PHE A 17 13.32 -17.15 -25.98
N SER A 18 13.25 -15.99 -26.61
CA SER A 18 14.33 -15.00 -26.54
C SER A 18 14.35 -14.39 -25.13
N ILE A 19 15.33 -14.79 -24.32
CA ILE A 19 15.52 -14.29 -22.95
C ILE A 19 16.64 -13.27 -22.95
N LYS A 20 16.39 -12.13 -22.30
CA LYS A 20 17.39 -11.13 -22.00
C LYS A 20 17.67 -11.09 -20.50
N GLU A 21 18.94 -11.18 -20.13
CA GLU A 21 19.37 -10.96 -18.76
C GLU A 21 19.49 -9.46 -18.48
N LEU A 22 18.72 -8.97 -17.51
CA LEU A 22 18.70 -7.56 -17.12
C LEU A 22 19.46 -7.29 -15.81
N GLY A 23 20.18 -8.29 -15.30
CA GLY A 23 20.87 -8.22 -14.01
C GLY A 23 19.92 -8.33 -12.82
N ASP A 24 20.32 -7.72 -11.71
CA ASP A 24 19.54 -7.73 -10.47
C ASP A 24 18.22 -6.94 -10.63
N ALA A 25 17.12 -7.54 -10.18
CA ALA A 25 15.80 -6.90 -10.22
C ALA A 25 15.77 -5.63 -9.36
N SER A 26 15.48 -4.48 -9.99
CA SER A 26 15.34 -3.18 -9.33
C SER A 26 13.88 -2.76 -9.12
N TYR A 27 12.95 -3.31 -9.92
CA TYR A 27 11.52 -3.08 -9.81
C TYR A 27 10.72 -4.35 -10.12
N ILE A 28 9.65 -4.60 -9.37
CA ILE A 28 8.65 -5.63 -9.66
C ILE A 28 7.27 -5.05 -9.34
N LEU A 29 6.36 -4.98 -10.32
CA LEU A 29 4.98 -4.50 -10.12
C LEU A 29 4.90 -3.16 -9.35
N ASP A 30 5.66 -2.15 -9.77
CA ASP A 30 5.79 -0.85 -9.09
C ASP A 30 6.39 -0.88 -7.65
N ILE A 31 6.88 -2.03 -7.18
CA ILE A 31 7.70 -2.14 -5.97
C ILE A 31 9.15 -1.91 -6.37
N LYS A 32 9.77 -0.87 -5.83
CA LYS A 32 11.22 -0.62 -5.96
C LYS A 32 11.95 -1.49 -4.94
N ILE A 33 12.99 -2.17 -5.42
CA ILE A 33 13.82 -3.06 -4.61
C ILE A 33 15.20 -2.42 -4.43
N TYR A 34 15.63 -2.33 -3.18
CA TYR A 34 16.97 -1.95 -2.78
C TYR A 34 17.64 -3.16 -2.13
N ARG A 35 18.83 -3.52 -2.59
CA ARG A 35 19.59 -4.66 -2.08
C ARG A 35 21.02 -4.23 -1.77
N ASP A 36 21.42 -4.42 -0.53
CA ASP A 36 22.81 -4.32 -0.09
C ASP A 36 23.27 -5.70 0.36
N LYS A 37 24.01 -6.39 -0.51
CA LYS A 37 24.52 -7.75 -0.24
C LYS A 37 25.61 -7.76 0.83
N SER A 38 26.36 -6.67 0.99
CA SER A 38 27.45 -6.57 1.97
C SER A 38 26.89 -6.49 3.39
N ARG A 39 25.84 -5.70 3.57
CA ARG A 39 25.13 -5.52 4.85
C ARG A 39 23.99 -6.52 5.04
N ARG A 40 23.70 -7.34 4.04
CA ARG A 40 22.56 -8.28 4.00
C ARG A 40 21.21 -7.60 4.24
N ILE A 41 21.02 -6.41 3.65
CA ILE A 41 19.82 -5.61 3.76
C ILE A 41 19.01 -5.69 2.46
N LEU A 42 17.71 -5.91 2.58
CA LEU A 42 16.72 -5.83 1.52
C LEU A 42 15.66 -4.79 1.89
N GLY A 43 15.67 -3.65 1.20
CA GLY A 43 14.64 -2.63 1.34
C GLY A 43 13.64 -2.68 0.19
N ILE A 44 12.36 -2.57 0.48
CA ILE A 44 11.31 -2.45 -0.54
C ILE A 44 10.44 -1.21 -0.29
N THR A 45 10.05 -0.53 -1.36
CA THR A 45 9.16 0.64 -1.29
C THR A 45 8.24 0.72 -2.49
N GLN A 46 7.04 1.26 -2.29
CA GLN A 46 6.06 1.54 -3.35
C GLN A 46 5.84 3.04 -3.54
N ALA A 47 6.86 3.87 -3.25
CA ALA A 47 6.76 5.33 -3.35
C ALA A 47 6.21 5.84 -4.69
N SER A 48 6.64 5.25 -5.81
CA SER A 48 6.15 5.58 -7.15
C SER A 48 4.67 5.23 -7.32
N TYR A 49 4.26 4.04 -6.87
CA TYR A 49 2.85 3.62 -6.90
C TYR A 49 1.98 4.51 -6.03
N ILE A 50 2.40 4.82 -4.79
CA ILE A 50 1.67 5.71 -3.89
C ILE A 50 1.47 7.09 -4.55
N LYS A 51 2.51 7.65 -5.21
CA LYS A 51 2.38 8.90 -5.97
C LYS A 51 1.36 8.80 -7.11
N LYS A 52 1.32 7.68 -7.84
CA LYS A 52 0.30 7.42 -8.88
C LYS A 52 -1.11 7.36 -8.29
N VAL A 53 -1.29 6.65 -7.17
CA VAL A 53 -2.57 6.53 -6.45
C VAL A 53 -3.06 7.89 -5.96
N LEU A 54 -2.19 8.68 -5.34
CA LEU A 54 -2.52 10.02 -4.87
C LEU A 54 -2.98 10.92 -6.02
N LYS A 55 -2.26 10.90 -7.14
CA LYS A 55 -2.65 11.65 -8.35
C LYS A 55 -3.99 11.18 -8.93
N ARG A 56 -4.23 9.87 -8.98
CA ARG A 56 -5.47 9.28 -9.48
C ARG A 56 -6.71 9.78 -8.71
N PHE A 57 -6.58 9.96 -7.40
CA PHE A 57 -7.68 10.39 -6.53
C PHE A 57 -7.61 11.88 -6.17
N LYS A 58 -6.79 12.68 -6.86
CA LYS A 58 -6.63 14.15 -6.64
C LYS A 58 -6.20 14.51 -5.21
N MET A 59 -5.39 13.66 -4.58
CA MET A 59 -4.91 13.79 -3.20
C MET A 59 -3.45 14.26 -3.09
N GLU A 60 -2.76 14.49 -4.21
CA GLU A 60 -1.33 14.78 -4.26
C GLU A 60 -0.92 16.09 -3.59
N ASN A 61 -1.86 17.03 -3.41
CA ASN A 61 -1.65 18.35 -2.82
C ASN A 61 -2.29 18.53 -1.43
N LEU A 62 -3.07 17.55 -0.94
CA LEU A 62 -3.81 17.67 0.32
C LEU A 62 -2.97 17.43 1.57
N LYS A 63 -3.23 18.19 2.65
CA LYS A 63 -2.50 18.12 3.93
C LYS A 63 -2.15 16.68 4.33
N ARG A 64 -0.88 16.47 4.68
CA ARG A 64 -0.35 15.17 5.14
C ARG A 64 -1.03 14.78 6.44
N GLY A 65 -1.55 13.56 6.52
CA GLY A 65 -2.23 13.02 7.69
C GLY A 65 -1.22 12.33 8.61
N PHE A 66 -1.41 12.46 9.92
CA PHE A 66 -0.54 11.82 10.91
C PHE A 66 -0.94 10.36 11.19
N PHE A 67 -2.23 10.06 11.16
CA PHE A 67 -2.78 8.75 11.51
C PHE A 67 -3.58 8.16 10.35
N PRO A 68 -3.51 6.83 10.14
CA PRO A 68 -4.28 6.15 9.09
C PRO A 68 -5.79 6.13 9.40
N ILE A 69 -6.18 6.14 10.68
CA ILE A 69 -7.57 6.27 11.13
C ILE A 69 -7.65 7.22 12.33
N ARG A 70 -8.78 7.94 12.48
CA ARG A 70 -9.05 8.73 13.69
C ARG A 70 -9.67 7.83 14.77
N HIS A 71 -9.31 8.04 16.04
CA HIS A 71 -9.97 7.37 17.16
C HIS A 71 -11.48 7.69 17.17
N GLY A 72 -12.30 6.70 17.53
CA GLY A 72 -13.75 6.85 17.69
C GLY A 72 -14.59 6.75 16.41
N VAL A 73 -14.01 6.45 15.24
CA VAL A 73 -14.78 6.26 14.01
C VAL A 73 -15.55 4.94 14.06
N LYS A 74 -16.88 5.02 14.22
CA LYS A 74 -17.80 3.88 14.07
C LYS A 74 -18.35 3.86 12.64
N PHE A 75 -18.05 2.79 11.90
CA PHE A 75 -18.63 2.55 10.59
C PHE A 75 -19.95 1.77 10.74
N SER A 76 -21.00 2.22 10.05
CA SER A 76 -22.31 1.55 10.03
C SER A 76 -22.90 1.52 8.62
N LYS A 77 -23.64 0.45 8.29
CA LYS A 77 -24.39 0.33 7.04
C LYS A 77 -25.48 1.42 6.90
N THR A 78 -25.94 1.98 8.02
CA THR A 78 -26.94 3.07 8.03
C THR A 78 -26.41 4.41 7.51
N GLN A 79 -25.09 4.54 7.34
CA GLN A 79 -24.42 5.74 6.83
C GLN A 79 -24.39 5.79 5.29
N SER A 80 -24.94 4.78 4.60
CA SER A 80 -25.03 4.78 3.14
C SER A 80 -25.76 6.03 2.65
N PRO A 81 -25.34 6.62 1.52
CA PRO A 81 -26.05 7.75 0.92
C PRO A 81 -27.51 7.36 0.67
N LYS A 82 -28.43 8.23 1.09
CA LYS A 82 -29.88 8.03 0.92
C LYS A 82 -30.45 8.91 -0.19
N THR A 83 -29.68 9.89 -0.64
CA THR A 83 -30.09 10.87 -1.66
C THR A 83 -29.14 10.88 -2.85
N ASP A 84 -29.64 11.26 -4.02
CA ASP A 84 -28.83 11.37 -5.24
C ASP A 84 -27.76 12.48 -5.15
N GLU A 85 -27.97 13.46 -4.29
CA GLU A 85 -27.02 14.54 -4.01
C GLU A 85 -25.82 14.04 -3.18
N GLU A 86 -26.07 13.19 -2.18
CA GLU A 86 -25.02 12.49 -1.43
C GLU A 86 -24.25 11.53 -2.35
N ASN A 87 -24.95 10.80 -3.21
CA ASN A 87 -24.32 9.94 -4.23
C ASN A 87 -23.40 10.74 -5.16
N LYS A 88 -23.85 11.90 -5.66
CA LYS A 88 -23.02 12.78 -6.51
C LYS A 88 -21.78 13.31 -5.79
N LYS A 89 -21.88 13.66 -4.50
CA LYS A 89 -20.71 14.07 -3.68
C LYS A 89 -19.74 12.92 -3.41
N MET A 90 -20.21 11.67 -3.47
CA MET A 90 -19.39 10.47 -3.26
C MET A 90 -18.71 9.94 -4.53
N CYS A 91 -19.09 10.44 -5.71
CA CYS A 91 -18.47 10.07 -6.99
C CYS A 91 -17.02 10.54 -7.18
N ASP A 92 -16.55 11.53 -6.40
CA ASP A 92 -15.20 12.09 -6.58
C ASP A 92 -14.09 11.08 -6.27
N ILE A 93 -14.33 10.14 -5.36
CA ILE A 93 -13.38 9.05 -5.03
C ILE A 93 -14.18 7.74 -4.95
N PRO A 94 -14.20 6.93 -6.01
CA PRO A 94 -14.86 5.62 -5.98
C PRO A 94 -14.23 4.74 -4.90
N CYS A 95 -14.98 4.49 -3.82
CA CYS A 95 -14.44 3.86 -2.61
C CYS A 95 -13.87 2.47 -2.87
N ALA A 96 -14.54 1.63 -3.68
CA ALA A 96 -14.03 0.32 -4.06
C ALA A 96 -12.66 0.42 -4.78
N SER A 97 -12.51 1.34 -5.73
CA SER A 97 -11.24 1.52 -6.46
C SER A 97 -10.12 2.06 -5.56
N ALA A 98 -10.45 2.97 -4.65
CA ALA A 98 -9.48 3.51 -3.70
C ALA A 98 -9.04 2.45 -2.69
N VAL A 99 -9.98 1.66 -2.16
CA VAL A 99 -9.68 0.58 -1.22
C VAL A 99 -8.81 -0.49 -1.88
N GLY A 100 -9.10 -0.92 -3.11
CA GLY A 100 -8.23 -1.86 -3.82
C GLY A 100 -6.82 -1.31 -4.10
N SER A 101 -6.70 -0.01 -4.36
CA SER A 101 -5.39 0.64 -4.51
C SER A 101 -4.61 0.65 -3.18
N ILE A 102 -5.29 0.93 -2.06
CA ILE A 102 -4.68 0.91 -0.72
C ILE A 102 -4.30 -0.51 -0.32
N GLU A 103 -5.14 -1.50 -0.62
CA GLU A 103 -4.90 -2.91 -0.32
C GLU A 103 -3.61 -3.42 -0.94
N TYR A 104 -3.35 -3.05 -2.20
CA TYR A 104 -2.08 -3.38 -2.85
C TYR A 104 -0.86 -2.76 -2.13
N VAL A 105 -0.99 -1.53 -1.61
CA VAL A 105 0.10 -0.90 -0.83
C VAL A 105 0.34 -1.64 0.48
N VAL A 106 -0.75 -1.99 1.18
CA VAL A 106 -0.69 -2.71 2.47
C VAL A 106 -0.02 -4.06 2.31
N GLN A 107 -0.43 -4.83 1.30
CA GLN A 107 0.03 -6.19 1.10
C GLN A 107 1.53 -6.27 0.78
N CYS A 108 2.10 -5.23 0.18
CA CYS A 108 3.49 -5.25 -0.26
C CYS A 108 4.45 -4.48 0.66
N THR A 109 4.10 -3.27 1.11
CA THR A 109 5.08 -2.40 1.80
C THR A 109 4.57 -1.64 3.02
N LYS A 110 3.25 -1.66 3.31
CA LYS A 110 2.64 -0.88 4.39
C LYS A 110 1.76 -1.70 5.34
N PRO A 111 2.35 -2.62 6.12
CA PRO A 111 1.60 -3.40 7.10
C PRO A 111 0.98 -2.52 8.20
N ASP A 112 1.53 -1.34 8.46
CA ASP A 112 1.06 -0.36 9.45
C ASP A 112 -0.38 0.16 9.16
N ILE A 113 -0.86 0.04 7.92
CA ILE A 113 -2.21 0.46 7.52
C ILE A 113 -3.20 -0.72 7.54
N ALA A 114 -2.74 -1.97 7.71
CA ALA A 114 -3.55 -3.18 7.56
C ALA A 114 -4.81 -3.18 8.43
N PHE A 115 -4.69 -2.72 9.69
CA PHE A 115 -5.84 -2.59 10.59
C PHE A 115 -6.88 -1.57 10.09
N SER A 116 -6.42 -0.41 9.61
CA SER A 116 -7.32 0.64 9.11
C SER A 116 -8.04 0.18 7.84
N LEU A 117 -7.32 -0.52 6.97
CA LEU A 117 -7.88 -1.11 5.76
C LEU A 117 -8.93 -2.19 6.07
N SER A 118 -8.63 -3.12 6.99
CA SER A 118 -9.56 -4.22 7.33
C SER A 118 -10.83 -3.70 8.00
N ALA A 119 -10.73 -2.64 8.80
CA ALA A 119 -11.89 -1.99 9.40
C ALA A 119 -12.83 -1.41 8.32
N MET A 120 -12.24 -0.85 7.26
CA MET A 120 -12.94 -0.18 6.17
C MET A 120 -13.45 -1.13 5.08
N SER A 121 -12.71 -2.18 4.72
CA SER A 121 -13.06 -3.08 3.60
C SER A 121 -14.46 -3.68 3.74
N ARG A 122 -14.95 -3.83 4.98
CA ARG A 122 -16.30 -4.30 5.31
C ARG A 122 -17.46 -3.44 4.76
N TYR A 123 -17.20 -2.22 4.30
CA TYR A 123 -18.23 -1.26 3.86
C TYR A 123 -18.01 -0.72 2.43
N GLN A 124 -17.25 -1.42 1.59
CA GLN A 124 -16.89 -0.99 0.23
C GLN A 124 -18.10 -0.73 -0.70
N THR A 125 -19.21 -1.42 -0.50
CA THR A 125 -20.43 -1.33 -1.32
C THR A 125 -21.43 -0.25 -0.85
N CYS A 126 -21.22 0.30 0.36
CA CYS A 126 -22.17 1.16 1.06
C CYS A 126 -21.43 2.40 1.61
N ALA A 127 -20.66 3.05 0.74
CA ALA A 127 -19.75 4.10 1.13
C ALA A 127 -20.49 5.40 1.47
N GLY A 128 -20.87 5.58 2.74
CA GLY A 128 -21.30 6.86 3.29
C GLY A 128 -20.23 7.94 3.35
N GLU A 129 -20.58 9.13 3.81
CA GLU A 129 -19.64 10.27 3.96
C GLU A 129 -18.50 9.93 4.93
N ALA A 130 -18.82 9.20 6.00
CA ALA A 130 -17.83 8.70 6.96
C ALA A 130 -16.80 7.78 6.31
N HIS A 131 -17.22 6.96 5.34
CA HIS A 131 -16.33 6.05 4.63
C HIS A 131 -15.41 6.80 3.66
N SER A 132 -15.95 7.75 2.89
CA SER A 132 -15.15 8.63 2.03
C SER A 132 -14.11 9.42 2.83
N THR A 133 -14.49 9.95 4.00
CA THR A 133 -13.57 10.65 4.91
C THR A 133 -12.46 9.72 5.42
N ALA A 134 -12.77 8.46 5.73
CA ALA A 134 -11.77 7.49 6.16
C ALA A 134 -10.77 7.15 5.04
N VAL A 135 -11.24 6.92 3.81
CA VAL A 135 -10.38 6.71 2.63
C VAL A 135 -9.44 7.91 2.44
N LYS A 136 -10.00 9.12 2.50
CA LYS A 136 -9.22 10.36 2.41
C LYS A 136 -8.17 10.45 3.52
N THR A 137 -8.47 9.96 4.73
CA THR A 137 -7.53 9.96 5.86
C THR A 137 -6.37 9.01 5.62
N ILE A 138 -6.62 7.78 5.15
CA ILE A 138 -5.56 6.84 4.79
C ILE A 138 -4.70 7.39 3.65
N LEU A 139 -5.30 7.95 2.60
CA LEU A 139 -4.55 8.56 1.50
C LEU A 139 -3.66 9.72 1.97
N LYS A 140 -4.15 10.55 2.90
CA LYS A 140 -3.33 11.61 3.54
C LYS A 140 -2.17 11.04 4.35
N TYR A 141 -2.37 9.92 5.04
CA TYR A 141 -1.32 9.22 5.77
C TYR A 141 -0.28 8.60 4.82
N LEU A 142 -0.73 7.95 3.74
CA LEU A 142 0.15 7.45 2.68
C LEU A 142 0.99 8.57 2.07
N ARG A 143 0.42 9.76 1.84
CA ARG A 143 1.21 10.93 1.38
C ARG A 143 2.31 11.31 2.37
N ARG A 144 2.06 11.22 3.68
CA ARG A 144 3.06 11.51 4.72
C ARG A 144 4.20 10.48 4.67
N THR A 145 3.85 9.21 4.51
CA THR A 145 4.78 8.09 4.68
C THR A 145 5.23 7.45 3.37
N GLN A 146 4.99 8.10 2.23
CA GLN A 146 5.22 7.56 0.88
C GLN A 146 6.68 7.21 0.58
N GLU A 147 7.64 7.81 1.28
CA GLU A 147 9.08 7.57 1.06
C GLU A 147 9.69 6.57 2.06
N MET A 148 8.87 6.00 2.94
CA MET A 148 9.33 4.94 3.84
C MET A 148 9.58 3.63 3.09
N PHE A 149 10.44 2.81 3.68
CA PHE A 149 10.83 1.49 3.19
C PHE A 149 10.44 0.44 4.23
N LEU A 150 10.01 -0.72 3.75
CA LEU A 150 10.04 -1.93 4.56
C LEU A 150 11.41 -2.58 4.37
N VAL A 151 12.14 -2.71 5.46
CA VAL A 151 13.54 -3.17 5.44
C VAL A 151 13.61 -4.52 6.14
N TYR A 152 14.18 -5.49 5.43
CA TYR A 152 14.56 -6.79 5.96
C TYR A 152 16.08 -6.78 6.14
N ASP A 153 16.54 -7.15 7.32
CA ASP A 153 17.96 -7.38 7.59
C ASP A 153 18.17 -8.81 8.10
N SER A 154 19.43 -9.19 8.31
CA SER A 154 19.79 -10.51 8.85
C SER A 154 19.94 -10.51 10.37
N GLY A 155 19.35 -9.54 11.06
CA GLY A 155 19.34 -9.48 12.52
C GLY A 155 18.47 -10.57 13.14
N GLU A 156 18.56 -10.71 14.47
CA GLU A 156 17.60 -11.54 15.20
C GLU A 156 16.21 -10.91 15.15
N LEU A 157 15.17 -11.74 15.04
CA LEU A 157 13.78 -11.30 15.00
C LEU A 157 13.33 -10.83 16.41
N VAL A 158 13.67 -9.60 16.77
CA VAL A 158 13.25 -8.97 18.03
C VAL A 158 12.06 -8.07 17.77
N LEU A 159 10.95 -8.31 18.47
CA LEU A 159 9.77 -7.45 18.40
C LEU A 159 9.95 -6.26 19.36
N GLU A 160 10.29 -5.10 18.82
CA GLU A 160 10.33 -3.84 19.58
C GLU A 160 9.06 -3.03 19.32
N GLY A 161 8.27 -2.81 20.38
CA GLY A 161 7.06 -1.99 20.34
C GLY A 161 7.30 -0.64 20.98
N TYR A 162 7.06 0.45 20.24
CA TYR A 162 7.06 1.82 20.77
C TYR A 162 5.60 2.27 20.92
N SER A 163 5.22 2.78 22.09
CA SER A 163 3.90 3.38 22.33
C SER A 163 4.08 4.84 22.69
N ASP A 164 3.68 5.74 21.78
CA ASP A 164 3.57 7.15 22.05
C ASP A 164 2.15 7.47 22.52
N ALA A 165 2.01 7.91 23.78
CA ALA A 165 0.76 8.48 24.24
C ALA A 165 0.62 9.88 23.65
N ILE A 166 -0.45 10.10 22.89
CA ILE A 166 -0.80 11.42 22.39
C ILE A 166 -2.04 11.85 23.18
N PHE A 167 -1.84 12.80 24.11
CA PHE A 167 -2.90 13.42 24.91
C PHE A 167 -3.74 14.40 24.09
#